data_AF-A0A1J3FGK2-F1
#
_entry.id   AF-A0A1J3FGK2-F1
#
_cell.length_a   1.000
_cell.length_b   1.000
_cell.length_c   1.000
_cell.angle_alpha   90.00
_cell.angle_beta   90.00
_cell.angle_gamma   90.00
#
_symmetry.space_group_name_H-M   'P 1'
#
loop_
_entity.id
_entity.type
_entity.pdbx_description
1 polymer ?
#
loop_
_entity_poly.entity_id
_entity_poly.type
_entity_poly.pdbx_seq_one_letter_code
_entity_poly.pdbx_strand_id
1 'polypeptide(L)'
;PEYTPEQELAYMEKQVNESDGFDIDFKLNRCVFNYHPANLDSHEFEDGPGNAEDLLKRLSQKSLDDYNKKNETKFEFVKIRGANFHWATAIMFLITFEVKDP
;
A
#
# COMPACT_ATOMS: atom_id res chain seq x y z
N PRO A 1 2.70 -9.50 18.93
CA PRO A 1 3.79 -10.47 19.24
C PRO A 1 5.11 -9.84 18.83
N GLU A 2 6.20 -10.06 19.54
CA GLU A 2 7.53 -9.66 19.05
C GLU A 2 8.15 -10.85 18.31
N TYR A 3 8.29 -10.72 17.00
CA TYR A 3 8.92 -11.72 16.13
C TYR A 3 10.41 -11.42 15.97
N THR A 4 11.21 -12.46 15.73
CA THR A 4 12.58 -12.27 15.21
C THR A 4 12.52 -11.82 13.75
N PRO A 5 13.59 -11.19 13.21
CA PRO A 5 13.62 -10.78 11.80
C PRO A 5 13.29 -11.93 10.83
N GLU A 6 13.74 -13.15 11.09
CA GLU A 6 13.45 -14.33 10.27
C GLU A 6 11.97 -14.72 10.33
N GLN A 7 11.35 -14.58 11.50
CA GLN A 7 9.92 -14.82 11.67
C GLN A 7 9.08 -13.74 10.98
N GLU A 8 9.50 -12.47 11.04
CA GLU A 8 8.84 -11.39 10.29
C GLU A 8 8.90 -11.62 8.78
N LEU A 9 10.07 -12.03 8.26
CA LEU A 9 10.25 -12.35 6.85
C LEU A 9 9.38 -13.53 6.43
N ALA A 10 9.42 -14.65 7.16
CA ALA A 10 8.60 -15.83 6.87
C ALA A 10 7.10 -15.51 6.91
N TYR A 11 6.67 -14.63 7.83
CA TYR A 11 5.29 -14.17 7.92
C TYR A 11 4.88 -13.28 6.75
N MET A 12 5.76 -12.39 6.28
CA MET A 12 5.54 -11.59 5.08
C MET A 12 5.48 -12.46 3.83
N GLU A 13 6.43 -13.37 3.64
CA GLU A 13 6.45 -14.30 2.51
C GLU A 13 5.16 -15.13 2.44
N LYS A 14 4.68 -15.61 3.58
CA LYS A 14 3.40 -16.32 3.66
C LYS A 14 2.26 -15.45 3.15
N GLN A 15 2.13 -14.21 3.63
CA GLN A 15 1.04 -13.31 3.22
C GLN A 15 1.13 -12.93 1.74
N VAL A 16 2.33 -12.64 1.23
CA VAL A 16 2.55 -12.36 -0.19
C VAL A 16 2.08 -13.53 -1.04
N ASN A 17 2.47 -14.76 -0.69
CA ASN A 17 2.09 -15.94 -1.45
C ASN A 17 0.60 -16.28 -1.34
N GLU A 18 -0.01 -16.12 -0.16
CA GLU A 18 -1.42 -16.43 0.06
C GLU A 18 -2.37 -15.38 -0.55
N SER A 19 -1.94 -14.12 -0.64
CA SER A 19 -2.75 -13.01 -1.15
C SER A 19 -2.36 -12.56 -2.57
N ASP A 20 -1.42 -13.23 -3.23
CA ASP A 20 -0.81 -12.77 -4.49
C ASP A 20 -0.28 -11.31 -4.40
N GLY A 21 0.22 -10.96 -3.22
CA GLY A 21 0.79 -9.63 -2.91
C GLY A 21 -0.21 -8.53 -2.58
N PHE A 22 -1.51 -8.81 -2.45
CA PHE A 22 -2.52 -7.78 -2.20
C PHE A 22 -2.72 -7.44 -0.71
N ASP A 23 -2.74 -8.44 0.17
CA ASP A 23 -3.17 -8.29 1.57
C ASP A 23 -2.03 -8.62 2.54
N ILE A 24 -1.18 -7.62 2.77
CA ILE A 24 -0.01 -7.73 3.65
C ILE A 24 -0.21 -6.84 4.89
N ASP A 25 -0.16 -7.44 6.08
CA ASP A 25 -0.13 -6.74 7.36
C ASP A 25 1.30 -6.31 7.71
N PHE A 26 1.61 -5.05 7.43
CA PHE A 26 2.91 -4.44 7.71
C PHE A 26 3.16 -4.13 9.18
N LYS A 27 2.16 -4.25 10.08
CA LYS A 27 2.32 -3.89 11.50
C LYS A 27 3.36 -4.74 12.22
N LEU A 28 3.61 -5.94 11.70
CA LEU A 28 4.53 -6.92 12.28
C LEU A 28 5.90 -6.92 11.59
N ASN A 29 6.16 -6.03 10.62
CA ASN A 29 7.42 -5.97 9.87
C ASN A 29 8.28 -4.81 10.37
N ARG A 30 8.94 -4.98 11.52
CA ARG A 30 9.74 -3.94 12.18
C ARG A 30 11.18 -3.89 11.68
N CYS A 31 11.74 -5.01 11.21
CA CYS A 31 13.17 -5.13 10.95
C CYS A 31 13.55 -5.25 9.47
N VAL A 32 12.71 -5.85 8.63
CA VAL A 32 13.09 -6.20 7.25
C VAL A 32 13.00 -5.00 6.30
N PHE A 33 12.01 -4.15 6.51
CA PHE A 33 11.77 -2.94 5.74
C PHE A 33 11.11 -1.96 6.70
N ASN A 34 11.68 -0.77 6.89
CA ASN A 34 11.15 0.26 7.78
C ASN A 34 9.85 0.85 7.21
N TYR A 35 8.78 0.06 7.20
CA TYR A 35 7.46 0.48 6.79
C TYR A 35 6.82 1.31 7.89
N HIS A 36 6.29 2.45 7.50
CA HIS A 36 5.58 3.36 8.38
C HIS A 36 4.14 3.50 7.88
N PRO A 37 3.14 3.45 8.78
CA PRO A 37 1.78 3.74 8.40
C PRO A 37 1.69 5.20 7.93
N ALA A 38 1.06 5.44 6.78
CA ALA A 38 0.79 6.79 6.31
C ALA A 38 -0.42 7.35 7.06
N ASN A 39 -0.27 8.55 7.64
CA ASN A 39 -1.40 9.27 8.22
C ASN A 39 -2.16 9.99 7.08
N LEU A 40 -3.41 9.60 6.83
CA LEU A 40 -4.21 10.11 5.71
C LEU A 40 -4.47 11.62 5.78
N ASP A 41 -4.58 12.17 6.99
CA ASP A 41 -4.80 13.61 7.22
C ASP A 41 -3.49 14.42 7.20
N SER A 42 -2.35 13.76 7.00
CA SER A 42 -1.03 14.40 7.00
C SER A 42 -0.83 15.25 5.75
N HIS A 43 -0.04 16.32 5.89
CA HIS A 43 0.45 17.12 4.76
C HIS A 43 1.92 16.82 4.44
N GLU A 44 2.49 15.74 4.99
CA GLU A 44 3.93 15.46 4.91
C GLU A 44 4.44 15.08 3.51
N PHE A 45 3.55 14.73 2.58
CA PHE A 45 3.90 14.21 1.26
C PHE A 45 3.55 15.14 0.09
N GLU A 46 2.87 16.26 0.35
CA GLU A 46 2.44 17.21 -0.67
C GLU A 46 2.86 18.63 -0.26
N ASP A 47 3.57 19.34 -1.14
CA ASP A 47 3.87 20.77 -0.95
C ASP A 47 2.68 21.69 -1.30
N GLY A 48 1.60 21.12 -1.87
CA GLY A 48 0.43 21.84 -2.38
C GLY A 48 -0.82 21.77 -1.48
N PRO A 49 -1.98 22.29 -1.95
CA PRO A 49 -3.24 22.10 -1.26
C PRO A 49 -3.70 20.64 -1.41
N GLY A 50 -3.65 19.88 -0.32
CA GLY A 50 -4.10 18.49 -0.26
C GLY A 50 -3.46 17.76 0.91
N ASN A 51 -4.08 16.67 1.37
CA ASN A 51 -3.50 15.79 2.38
C ASN A 51 -2.94 14.51 1.73
N ALA A 52 -2.39 13.61 2.54
CA ALA A 52 -1.87 12.33 2.10
C ALA A 52 -2.96 11.48 1.44
N GLU A 53 -4.21 11.54 1.91
CA GLU A 53 -5.33 10.82 1.28
C GLU A 53 -5.52 11.23 -0.19
N ASP A 54 -5.46 12.53 -0.49
CA ASP A 54 -5.59 13.05 -1.86
C ASP A 54 -4.48 12.51 -2.78
N LEU A 55 -3.24 12.50 -2.30
CA LEU A 55 -2.11 11.91 -3.03
C LEU A 55 -2.32 10.41 -3.26
N LEU A 56 -2.59 9.66 -2.18
CA LEU A 56 -2.74 8.21 -2.23
C LEU A 56 -3.90 7.80 -3.14
N LYS A 57 -4.99 8.58 -3.17
CA LYS A 57 -6.13 8.32 -4.05
C LYS A 57 -5.75 8.44 -5.52
N ARG A 58 -4.99 9.47 -5.88
CA ARG A 58 -4.47 9.65 -7.26
C ARG A 58 -3.55 8.49 -7.65
N LEU A 59 -2.67 8.07 -6.74
CA LEU A 59 -1.77 6.93 -6.98
C LEU A 59 -2.54 5.62 -7.14
N SER A 60 -3.53 5.35 -6.30
CA SER A 60 -4.38 4.16 -6.40
C SER A 60 -5.16 4.11 -7.72
N GLN A 61 -5.77 5.23 -8.12
CA GLN A 61 -6.49 5.31 -9.39
C GLN A 61 -5.57 5.04 -10.58
N LYS A 62 -4.39 5.66 -10.61
CA LYS A 62 -3.41 5.42 -11.67
C LYS A 62 -2.94 3.96 -11.71
N SER A 63 -2.66 3.37 -10.54
CA SER A 63 -2.26 1.97 -10.43
C SER A 63 -3.36 1.02 -10.90
N LEU A 64 -4.62 1.30 -10.57
CA LEU A 64 -5.78 0.53 -11.01
C LEU A 64 -5.99 0.64 -12.53
N ASP A 65 -5.82 1.83 -13.11
CA ASP A 65 -5.90 2.04 -14.56
C ASP A 65 -4.85 1.21 -15.30
N ASP A 66 -3.61 1.19 -14.80
CA ASP A 66 -2.53 0.38 -15.38
C ASP A 66 -2.81 -1.12 -15.23
N TYR A 67 -3.35 -1.56 -14.08
CA TYR A 67 -3.77 -2.95 -13.88
C TYR A 67 -4.90 -3.34 -14.83
N ASN A 68 -5.95 -2.52 -14.94
CA ASN A 68 -7.09 -2.75 -15.83
C ASN A 68 -6.65 -2.86 -17.28
N LYS A 69 -5.76 -1.96 -17.71
CA LYS A 69 -5.19 -2.00 -19.07
C LYS A 69 -4.38 -3.26 -19.33
N LYS A 70 -3.58 -3.70 -18.36
CA LYS A 70 -2.71 -4.88 -18.50
C LYS A 70 -3.48 -6.20 -18.51
N ASN A 71 -4.55 -6.27 -17.72
CA ASN A 71 -5.30 -7.51 -17.49
C ASN A 71 -6.68 -7.54 -18.19
N GLU A 72 -6.99 -6.53 -19.00
CA GLU A 72 -8.27 -6.38 -19.69
C GLU A 72 -9.49 -6.38 -18.73
N THR A 73 -9.30 -5.90 -17.50
CA THR A 73 -10.35 -5.75 -16.49
C THR A 73 -10.95 -4.33 -16.50
N LYS A 74 -12.04 -4.13 -15.76
CA LYS A 74 -12.75 -2.83 -15.68
C LYS A 74 -13.08 -2.42 -14.24
N PHE A 75 -12.25 -2.81 -13.30
CA PHE A 75 -12.47 -2.52 -11.89
C PHE A 75 -12.55 -1.01 -11.63
N GLU A 76 -13.50 -0.60 -10.80
CA GLU A 76 -13.70 0.80 -10.42
C GLU A 76 -13.22 1.04 -8.99
N PHE A 77 -12.46 2.12 -8.78
CA PHE A 77 -11.99 2.52 -7.46
C PHE A 77 -13.16 2.90 -6.54
N VAL A 78 -13.11 2.41 -5.28
CA VAL A 78 -14.11 2.74 -4.25
C VAL A 78 -13.50 3.68 -3.21
N LYS A 79 -12.52 3.20 -2.43
CA LYS A 79 -11.86 4.00 -1.37
C LYS A 79 -10.54 3.39 -0.90
N ILE A 80 -9.71 4.21 -0.26
CA ILE A 80 -8.51 3.76 0.44
C ILE A 80 -8.92 3.05 1.75
N ARG A 81 -8.23 1.96 2.08
CA ARG A 81 -8.33 1.28 3.39
C ARG A 81 -7.15 1.62 4.30
N GLY A 82 -5.99 1.86 3.71
CA GLY A 82 -4.81 2.32 4.41
C GLY A 82 -3.61 2.32 3.47
N ALA A 83 -2.52 2.89 3.93
CA ALA A 83 -1.25 2.82 3.22
C ALA A 83 -0.10 2.71 4.22
N ASN A 84 0.96 2.05 3.78
CA ASN A 84 2.27 2.13 4.40
C ASN A 84 3.25 2.76 3.41
N PHE A 85 4.31 3.34 3.93
CA PHE A 85 5.38 3.87 3.11
C PHE A 85 6.73 3.47 3.67
N HIS A 86 7.75 3.39 2.82
CA HIS A 86 9.13 3.32 3.29
C HIS A 86 10.02 4.22 2.44
N TRP A 87 11.10 4.69 3.06
CA TRP A 87 12.10 5.48 2.37
C TRP A 87 13.07 4.55 1.62
N ALA A 88 13.19 4.76 0.32
CA ALA A 88 14.20 4.15 -0.54
C ALA A 88 15.01 5.27 -1.22
N THR A 89 15.23 5.23 -2.53
CA THR A 89 15.72 6.38 -3.31
C THR A 89 14.69 7.52 -3.40
N ALA A 90 13.41 7.15 -3.28
CA ALA A 90 12.25 8.03 -3.11
C ALA A 90 11.28 7.36 -2.12
N ILE A 91 10.13 7.98 -1.87
CA ILE A 91 9.06 7.37 -1.07
C ILE A 91 8.35 6.31 -1.91
N MET A 92 8.33 5.08 -1.43
CA MET A 92 7.48 4.02 -1.98
C MET A 92 6.24 3.87 -1.11
N PHE A 93 5.06 4.00 -1.72
CA PHE A 93 3.77 3.76 -1.07
C PHE A 93 3.23 2.37 -1.40
N LEU A 94 2.79 1.66 -0.36
CA LEU A 94 2.09 0.38 -0.44
C LEU A 94 0.66 0.64 0.03
N ILE A 95 -0.27 0.73 -0.93
CA ILE A 95 -1.62 1.24 -0.72
C ILE A 95 -2.62 0.09 -0.85
N THR A 96 -3.42 -0.13 0.20
CA THR A 96 -4.56 -1.04 0.15
C THR A 96 -5.82 -0.22 -0.12
N PHE A 97 -6.55 -0.56 -1.18
CA PHE A 97 -7.78 0.12 -1.57
C PHE A 97 -8.83 -0.87 -2.07
N GLU A 98 -10.09 -0.49 -1.93
CA GLU A 98 -11.22 -1.27 -2.43
C GLU A 98 -11.53 -0.93 -3.88
N VAL A 99 -11.88 -1.98 -4.62
CA VAL A 99 -12.39 -1.89 -5.98
C VAL A 99 -13.72 -2.62 -6.09
N LYS A 100 -14.52 -2.27 -7.09
CA LYS A 100 -15.71 -3.02 -7.48
C LYS A 100 -15.57 -3.49 -8.92
N ASP A 101 -16.07 -4.69 -9.20
CA ASP A 101 -16.35 -5.14 -10.55
C ASP A 101 -17.65 -4.46 -11.03
N PRO A 102 -17.71 -3.89 -12.26
CA PRO A 102 -18.88 -3.16 -12.75
C PRO A 102 -20.22 -3.92 -12.72
#